data_AF-K2AYG7-F1
#
_entry.id   AF-K2AYG7-F1
#
_cell.length_a   1.000
_cell.length_b   1.000
_cell.length_c   1.000
_cell.angle_alpha   90.00
_cell.angle_beta   90.00
_cell.angle_gamma   90.00
#
_symmetry.space_group_name_H-M   'P 1'
#
loop_
_entity.id
_entity.type
_entity.pdbx_description
1 polymer ?
#
loop_
_entity_poly.entity_id
_entity_poly.type
_entity_poly.pdbx_seq_one_letter_code
_entity_poly.pdbx_strand_id
1 'polypeptide(L)' 'MNIFWFFLLLFGIIIVANPDIIAYLIGFLFIIIGANMVLMQFIFKKSNKESIKFWSFEIFRNKPKK' A
#
# COMPACT_ATOMS: atom_id res chain seq x y z
N MET A 1 -2.30 32.81 6.46
CA MET A 1 -2.53 31.37 6.75
C MET A 1 -1.68 30.57 5.79
N ASN A 2 -0.77 29.70 6.26
CA ASN A 2 0.06 28.92 5.33
C ASN A 2 -0.84 28.00 4.50
N ILE A 3 -0.47 27.78 3.24
CA ILE A 3 -1.19 26.90 2.31
C ILE A 3 -1.47 25.52 2.91
N PHE A 4 -0.52 24.98 3.68
CA PHE A 4 -0.67 23.73 4.41
C PHE A 4 -1.87 23.74 5.36
N TRP A 5 -2.03 24.80 6.16
CA TRP A 5 -3.15 24.94 7.09
C TRP A 5 -4.50 25.09 6.39
N PHE A 6 -4.51 25.75 5.23
CA PHE A 6 -5.72 25.86 4.40
C PHE A 6 -6.19 24.49 3.92
N PHE A 7 -5.29 23.66 3.40
CA PHE A 7 -5.63 22.29 2.98
C PHE A 7 -6.07 21.41 4.13
N LEU A 8 -5.44 21.54 5.30
CA LEU A 8 -5.80 20.74 6.47
C LEU A 8 -7.22 21.05 6.98
N LEU A 9 -7.60 22.34 6.98
CA LEU A 9 -8.95 22.77 7.31
C LEU A 9 -9.98 22.28 6.30
N LEU A 10 -9.70 22.42 5.01
CA LEU A 10 -10.58 21.92 3.93
C LEU A 10 -10.77 20.40 4.03
N PHE A 11 -9.69 19.67 4.26
CA PHE A 11 -9.74 18.23 4.44
C PHE A 11 -10.58 17.83 5.67
N GLY A 12 -10.42 18.54 6.79
CA GLY A 12 -11.24 18.33 7.99
C GLY A 12 -12.74 18.56 7.73
N ILE A 13 -13.09 19.63 7.02
CA ILE A 13 -14.49 19.93 6.67
C ILE A 13 -15.09 18.83 5.78
N ILE A 14 -14.33 18.37 4.78
CA ILE A 14 -14.75 17.31 3.87
C ILE A 14 -15.01 16.00 4.62
N ILE A 15 -14.14 15.66 5.58
CA ILE A 15 -14.31 14.46 6.43
C ILE A 15 -15.56 14.55 7.28
N VAL A 16 -15.83 15.71 7.91
CA VAL A 16 -17.03 15.88 8.75
C VAL A 16 -18.29 15.82 7.88
N ALA A 17 -18.26 16.40 6.69
CA ALA A 17 -19.39 16.38 5.76
C ALA A 17 -19.67 14.99 5.18
N ASN A 18 -18.64 14.16 4.98
CA ASN A 18 -18.78 12.81 4.48
C ASN A 18 -17.74 11.87 5.13
N PRO A 19 -18.09 11.24 6.26
CA PRO A 19 -17.17 10.37 7.01
C PRO A 19 -16.77 9.11 6.24
N ASP A 20 -17.59 8.67 5.28
CA ASP A 20 -17.34 7.46 4.48
C ASP A 20 -16.09 7.60 3.60
N ILE A 21 -15.66 8.84 3.31
CA ILE A 21 -14.41 9.12 2.58
C ILE A 21 -13.21 8.46 3.27
N ILE A 22 -13.19 8.40 4.60
CA ILE A 22 -12.13 7.72 5.35
C ILE A 22 -12.14 6.22 5.04
N ALA A 23 -13.32 5.60 5.03
CA ALA A 23 -13.46 4.18 4.74
C ALA A 23 -12.99 3.86 3.31
N TYR A 24 -13.31 4.71 2.33
CA TYR A 24 -12.81 4.57 0.96
C TYR A 24 -11.29 4.73 0.87
N LEU A 25 -10.71 5.71 1.56
CA LEU A 25 -9.25 5.93 1.62
C LEU A 25 -8.52 4.70 2.18
N ILE A 26 -9.01 4.18 3.31
CA ILE A 26 -8.44 3.00 3.97
C ILE A 26 -8.64 1.75 3.09
N GLY A 27 -9.84 1.56 2.55
CA GLY A 27 -10.14 0.44 1.66
C GLY A 27 -9.26 0.43 0.41
N PHE A 28 -9.08 1.59 -0.22
CA PHE A 28 -8.21 1.74 -1.38
C PHE A 28 -6.74 1.43 -1.04
N LEU A 29 -6.26 1.87 0.13
CA LEU A 29 -4.92 1.51 0.63
C LEU A 29 -4.75 -0.01 0.76
N PHE A 30 -5.73 -0.71 1.35
CA PHE A 30 -5.69 -2.16 1.47
C PHE A 30 -5.73 -2.88 0.12
N ILE A 31 -6.52 -2.38 -0.83
CA ILE A 31 -6.58 -2.93 -2.19
C ILE A 31 -5.20 -2.82 -2.86
N ILE A 32 -4.53 -1.67 -2.76
CA ILE A 32 -3.18 -1.48 -3.31
C ILE A 32 -2.18 -2.44 -2.65
N ILE A 33 -2.20 -2.55 -1.32
CA ILE A 33 -1.30 -3.44 -0.59
C ILE A 33 -1.54 -4.90 -1.00
N GLY A 34 -2.80 -5.34 -1.01
CA GLY A 34 -3.18 -6.69 -1.41
C GLY A 34 -2.78 -6.99 -2.85
N ALA A 35 -3.05 -6.08 -3.78
CA ALA A 35 -2.64 -6.22 -5.19
C ALA A 35 -1.13 -6.35 -5.33
N ASN A 36 -0.34 -5.53 -4.62
CA ASN A 36 1.12 -5.61 -4.63
C ASN A 36 1.65 -6.93 -4.06
N MET A 37 1.04 -7.44 -2.99
CA MET A 37 1.41 -8.75 -2.43
C MET A 37 1.14 -9.88 -3.41
N VAL A 38 -0.02 -9.86 -4.08
CA VAL A 38 -0.38 -10.85 -5.10
C VAL A 38 0.57 -10.77 -6.30
N LEU A 39 0.86 -9.56 -6.79
CA LEU A 39 1.81 -9.35 -7.88
C LEU A 39 3.21 -9.87 -7.52
N MET A 40 3.71 -9.59 -6.30
CA MET A 40 4.98 -10.15 -5.84
C MET A 40 4.96 -11.68 -5.89
N GLN A 41 3.89 -12.34 -5.42
CA GLN A 41 3.79 -13.80 -5.47
C GLN A 41 3.89 -14.34 -6.90
N PHE A 42 3.23 -13.70 -7.87
CA PHE A 42 3.33 -14.09 -9.28
C PHE A 42 4.74 -13.89 -9.84
N ILE A 43 5.40 -12.78 -9.51
CA ILE A 43 6.78 -12.51 -9.93
C ILE A 43 7.74 -13.57 -9.35
N PHE A 44 7.64 -13.86 -8.05
CA PHE A 44 8.43 -14.90 -7.40
C PHE A 44 8.17 -16.30 -7.99
N LYS A 45 6.91 -16.63 -8.32
CA LYS A 45 6.55 -17.93 -8.91
C LYS A 45 7.09 -18.09 -10.33
N LYS A 46 7.05 -17.03 -11.15
CA LYS A 46 7.56 -17.04 -12.53
C LYS A 46 9.07 -17.08 -12.61
N SER A 47 9.76 -16.44 -11.65
CA SER A 47 11.21 -16.27 -11.72
C SER A 47 12.01 -17.48 -11.24
N ASN A 48 11.41 -18.40 -10.46
CA ASN A 48 12.12 -19.47 -9.73
C ASN A 48 13.28 -18.96 -8.84
N LYS A 49 13.37 -17.64 -8.67
CA LYS A 49 14.38 -16.95 -7.85
C LYS A 49 13.96 -16.96 -6.40
N GLU A 50 14.92 -17.20 -5.53
CA GLU A 50 14.71 -17.24 -4.08
C GLU A 50 14.69 -15.84 -3.45
N SER A 51 15.11 -14.82 -4.20
CA SER A 51 15.09 -13.42 -3.79
C SER A 51 14.61 -12.48 -4.91
N ILE A 52 14.00 -11.38 -4.52
CA ILE A 52 13.73 -10.21 -5.38
C ILE A 52 14.35 -8.99 -4.72
N LYS A 53 15.18 -8.26 -5.47
CA LYS A 53 15.72 -6.97 -5.04
C LYS A 53 14.67 -5.89 -5.25
N PHE A 54 14.25 -5.24 -4.16
CA PHE A 54 13.36 -4.09 -4.15
C PHE A 54 14.12 -2.86 -3.66
N TRP A 55 14.52 -2.01 -4.61
CA TRP A 55 15.36 -0.83 -4.36
C TRP A 55 16.72 -1.20 -3.71
N SER A 56 16.95 -0.82 -2.45
CA SER A 56 18.14 -1.21 -1.68
C SER A 56 17.95 -2.47 -0.83
N PHE A 57 16.74 -3.02 -0.77
CA PHE A 57 16.41 -4.19 0.05
C PHE A 57 16.31 -5.44 -0.81
N GLU A 58 16.60 -6.60 -0.24
CA GLU A 58 16.43 -7.89 -0.89
C GLU A 58 15.43 -8.74 -0.10
N ILE A 59 14.33 -9.10 -0.77
CA ILE A 59 13.22 -9.85 -0.18
C ILE A 59 13.46 -11.33 -0.48
N PHE A 60 13.77 -12.12 0.54
CA PHE A 60 13.99 -13.55 0.44
C PHE A 60 12.69 -14.32 0.72
N ARG A 61 12.39 -15.31 -0.14
CA ARG A 61 11.25 -16.20 0.06
C ARG A 61 11.67 -17.36 0.97
N ASN A 62 11.23 -17.36 2.22
CA ASN A 62 11.45 -18.49 3.12
C ASN A 62 10.62 -19.70 2.66
N LYS A 63 11.28 -20.70 2.07
CA LYS A 63 10.65 -21.99 1.74
C LYS A 63 10.74 -22.88 2.99
N PRO A 64 9.63 -23.41 3.53
CA PRO A 64 9.71 -24.38 4.60
C PRO A 64 10.49 -25.61 4.10
N LYS A 65 11.54 -26.00 4.84
CA LYS A 65 12.24 -27.28 4.59
C LYS A 65 11.23 -28.40 4.82
N LYS A 66 10.97 -29.19 3.77
CA LYS A 66 10.20 -30.43 3.87
C LYS A 66 10.86 -31.41 4.83
#